data_AF-A0A2J6PNA5-F1
#
_entry.id   AF-A0A2J6PNA5-F1
#
_cell.length_a   1.000
_cell.length_b   1.000
_cell.length_c   1.000
_cell.angle_alpha   90.00
_cell.angle_beta   90.00
_cell.angle_gamma   90.00
#
_symmetry.space_group_name_H-M   'P 1'
#
loop_
_entity.id
_entity.type
_entity.pdbx_description
1 polymer ?
#
loop_
_entity_poly.entity_id
_entity_poly.type
_entity_poly.pdbx_seq_one_letter_code
_entity_poly.pdbx_strand_id
1 'polypeptide(L)'
;MAWAVCINNTFAGLLSLTFPRMQTVMTPTGAFGFYAGLNLIAWFMIFCFVRETKQLTLEEIDQVFSVPTKSFLNYELTVWLPYFFKRHIFRQKIEKPPPIIEKADLVDSGSITGP
;
A
#
# COMPACT_ATOMS: atom_id res chain seq x y z
N MET A 1 23.23 2.18 10.51
CA MET A 1 23.59 1.98 9.08
C MET A 1 23.99 0.54 8.77
N ALA A 2 24.97 -0.06 9.47
CA ALA A 2 25.43 -1.43 9.17
C ALA A 2 24.32 -2.52 9.23
N TRP A 3 23.42 -2.46 10.21
CA TRP A 3 22.33 -3.44 10.37
C TRP A 3 21.42 -3.58 9.15
N ALA A 4 20.95 -2.46 8.60
CA ALA A 4 20.09 -2.45 7.42
C ALA A 4 20.83 -3.02 6.19
N VAL A 5 22.13 -2.71 6.05
CA VAL A 5 22.98 -3.25 4.98
C VAL A 5 23.15 -4.75 5.12
N CYS A 6 23.40 -5.26 6.33
CA CYS A 6 23.51 -6.68 6.59
C CYS A 6 22.23 -7.41 6.17
N ILE A 7 21.07 -6.95 6.64
CA ILE A 7 19.78 -7.58 6.30
C ILE A 7 19.53 -7.57 4.79
N ASN A 8 19.70 -6.41 4.14
CA ASN A 8 19.52 -6.29 2.69
C ASN A 8 20.43 -7.25 1.93
N ASN A 9 21.71 -7.29 2.29
CA ASN A 9 22.69 -8.14 1.62
C ASN A 9 22.49 -9.63 1.92
N THR A 10 21.96 -9.98 3.10
CA THR A 10 21.59 -11.36 3.42
C THR A 10 20.49 -11.87 2.49
N PHE A 11 19.40 -11.11 2.31
CA PHE A 11 18.32 -11.52 1.42
C PHE A 11 18.73 -11.48 -0.07
N ALA A 12 19.51 -10.48 -0.48
CA ALA A 12 20.07 -10.42 -1.82
C ALA A 12 20.99 -11.62 -2.11
N GLY A 13 21.83 -12.00 -1.14
CA GLY A 13 22.68 -13.19 -1.22
C GLY A 13 21.88 -14.48 -1.31
N LEU A 14 20.81 -14.62 -0.51
CA LEU A 14 19.93 -15.79 -0.54
C LEU A 14 19.28 -15.98 -1.92
N LEU A 15 18.77 -14.88 -2.51
CA LEU A 15 18.17 -14.88 -3.84
C LEU A 15 19.21 -15.21 -4.92
N SER A 16 20.42 -14.66 -4.81
CA SER A 16 21.50 -14.92 -5.76
C SER A 16 21.96 -16.38 -5.73
N LEU A 17 21.94 -17.04 -4.56
CA LEU A 17 22.25 -18.47 -4.43
C LEU A 17 21.15 -19.37 -4.98
N THR A 18 19.88 -18.96 -4.88
CA THR A 18 18.74 -19.74 -5.41
C THR A 18 18.51 -19.52 -6.91
N PHE A 19 18.96 -18.38 -7.47
CA PHE A 19 18.73 -18.01 -8.87
C PHE A 19 19.25 -19.04 -9.90
N PRO A 20 20.47 -19.60 -9.80
CA PRO A 20 20.96 -20.60 -10.75
C PRO A 20 20.08 -21.86 -10.80
N ARG A 21 19.60 -22.34 -9.64
CA ARG A 21 18.70 -23.49 -9.56
C ARG A 21 17.33 -23.20 -10.13
N MET A 22 16.86 -21.95 -10.02
CA MET A 22 15.59 -21.53 -10.60
C MET A 22 15.67 -21.44 -12.13
N GLN A 23 16.80 -20.96 -12.66
CA GLN A 23 17.03 -20.82 -14.09
C GLN A 23 17.14 -22.19 -14.81
N THR A 24 17.70 -23.20 -14.15
CA THR A 24 17.80 -24.56 -14.73
C THR A 24 16.47 -25.29 -14.79
N VAL A 25 15.57 -25.07 -13.82
CA VAL A 25 14.27 -25.76 -13.73
C VAL A 25 13.16 -25.04 -14.47
N MET A 26 13.10 -23.70 -14.38
CA MET A 26 11.98 -22.91 -14.91
C MET A 26 12.28 -22.20 -16.22
N THR A 27 13.51 -22.28 -16.75
CA THR A 27 14.04 -21.48 -17.88
C THR A 27 14.07 -19.97 -17.57
N PRO A 28 14.82 -19.14 -18.34
CA PRO A 28 14.90 -17.70 -18.09
C PRO A 28 13.52 -17.01 -18.08
N THR A 29 12.63 -17.40 -19.00
CA THR A 29 11.26 -16.85 -19.09
C THR A 29 10.43 -17.18 -17.85
N GLY A 30 10.53 -18.40 -17.32
CA GLY A 30 9.84 -18.80 -16.09
C GLY A 30 10.41 -18.12 -14.85
N ALA A 31 11.72 -17.87 -14.81
CA ALA A 31 12.35 -17.13 -13.73
C ALA A 31 11.84 -15.68 -13.65
N PHE A 32 11.76 -14.98 -14.79
CA PHE A 32 11.15 -13.65 -14.86
C PHE A 32 9.67 -13.67 -14.47
N GLY A 33 8.89 -14.66 -14.94
CA GLY A 33 7.49 -14.81 -14.57
C GLY A 33 7.28 -15.01 -13.06
N PHE A 34 8.14 -15.79 -12.41
CA PHE A 34 8.09 -16.01 -10.96
C PHE A 34 8.36 -14.72 -10.18
N TYR A 35 9.40 -13.96 -10.53
CA TYR A 35 9.66 -12.66 -9.90
C TYR A 35 8.57 -11.63 -10.19
N ALA A 36 7.99 -11.63 -11.39
CA ALA A 36 6.84 -10.77 -11.70
C ALA A 36 5.63 -11.12 -10.80
N GLY A 37 5.36 -12.42 -10.60
CA GLY A 37 4.33 -12.88 -9.66
C GLY A 37 4.59 -12.46 -8.22
N LEU A 38 5.82 -12.62 -7.73
CA LEU A 38 6.20 -12.16 -6.39
C LEU A 38 6.06 -10.64 -6.23
N ASN A 39 6.39 -9.85 -7.26
CA ASN A 39 6.17 -8.40 -7.24
C ASN A 39 4.68 -8.03 -7.18
N LEU A 40 3.81 -8.76 -7.89
CA LEU A 40 2.35 -8.56 -7.78
C LEU A 40 1.82 -8.92 -6.39
N ILE A 41 2.34 -9.98 -5.78
CA ILE A 41 2.00 -10.34 -4.40
C ILE A 41 2.47 -9.26 -3.42
N ALA A 42 3.69 -8.76 -3.58
CA ALA A 42 4.22 -7.66 -2.78
C ALA A 42 3.38 -6.39 -2.96
N TRP A 43 2.97 -6.07 -4.18
CA TRP A 43 2.06 -4.95 -4.45
C TRP A 43 0.73 -5.10 -3.72
N PHE A 44 0.12 -6.30 -3.75
CA PHE A 44 -1.12 -6.57 -3.02
C PHE A 44 -0.92 -6.47 -1.50
N MET A 45 0.18 -7.00 -0.96
CA MET A 45 0.50 -6.87 0.47
C MET A 45 0.68 -5.40 0.87
N ILE A 46 1.38 -4.61 0.05
CA ILE A 46 1.55 -3.18 0.32
C ILE A 46 0.19 -2.49 0.31
N PHE A 47 -0.65 -2.76 -0.69
CA PHE A 47 -2.00 -2.23 -0.76
C PHE A 47 -2.81 -2.58 0.50
N CYS A 48 -2.83 -3.85 0.92
CA CYS A 48 -3.64 -4.29 2.05
C CYS A 48 -3.11 -3.86 3.43
N PHE A 49 -1.80 -3.79 3.62
CA PHE A 49 -1.18 -3.64 4.93
C PHE A 49 -0.51 -2.29 5.16
N VAL A 50 -0.09 -1.58 4.10
CA VAL A 50 0.57 -0.28 4.23
C VAL A 50 -0.47 0.83 4.14
N ARG A 51 -0.75 1.42 5.29
CA ARG A 51 -1.69 2.55 5.44
C ARG A 51 -0.93 3.83 5.12
N GLU A 52 -1.58 4.79 4.46
CA GLU A 52 -0.94 6.08 4.19
C GLU A 52 -0.68 6.82 5.50
N THR A 53 0.60 6.97 5.86
CA THR A 53 1.06 7.70 7.06
C THR A 53 1.75 9.02 6.71
N LYS A 54 1.66 9.46 5.45
CA LYS A 54 2.30 10.69 4.99
C LYS A 54 1.64 11.89 5.66
N GLN A 55 2.48 12.79 6.22
CA GLN A 55 2.07 14.08 6.81
C GLN A 55 1.21 14.01 8.08
N LEU A 56 1.11 12.84 8.73
CA LEU A 56 0.44 12.72 10.02
C LEU A 56 1.41 13.01 11.17
N THR A 57 0.89 13.66 12.21
CA THR A 57 1.59 13.81 13.50
C THR A 57 1.63 12.47 14.23
N LEU A 58 2.54 12.31 15.20
CA LEU A 58 2.73 11.04 15.91
C LEU A 58 1.46 10.59 16.67
N GLU A 59 0.61 11.53 17.08
CA GLU A 59 -0.67 11.27 17.77
C GLU A 59 -1.74 10.74 16.80
N GLU A 60 -1.79 11.28 15.58
CA GLU A 60 -2.71 10.83 14.53
C GLU A 60 -2.30 9.45 13.98
N ILE A 61 -1.00 9.16 13.94
CA ILE A 61 -0.49 7.85 13.50
C ILE A 61 -1.01 6.72 14.41
N ASP A 62 -1.08 6.94 15.72
CA ASP A 62 -1.60 5.93 16.66
C ASP A 62 -3.11 5.67 16.44
N GLN A 63 -3.87 6.73 16.12
CA GLN A 63 -5.29 6.60 15.74
C GLN A 63 -5.46 5.83 14.44
N VAL A 64 -4.59 6.05 13.44
CA VAL A 64 -4.59 5.24 12.22
C VAL A 64 -4.37 3.78 12.58
N PHE A 65 -3.37 3.44 13.38
CA PHE A 65 -3.09 2.04 13.74
C PHE A 65 -4.15 1.38 14.63
N SER A 66 -4.97 2.14 15.35
CA SER A 66 -6.09 1.64 16.18
C SER A 66 -7.26 1.06 15.37
N VAL A 67 -7.46 1.52 14.13
CA VAL A 67 -8.59 1.03 13.31
C VAL A 67 -8.28 -0.38 12.74
N PRO A 68 -9.22 -1.34 12.83
CA PRO A 68 -9.01 -2.70 12.34
C PRO A 68 -8.75 -2.77 10.83
N THR A 69 -7.75 -3.56 10.42
CA THR A 69 -7.36 -3.80 9.02
C THR A 69 -8.53 -4.23 8.14
N LYS A 70 -9.53 -4.94 8.70
CA LYS A 70 -10.72 -5.41 7.96
C LYS A 70 -11.60 -4.26 7.45
N SER A 71 -11.75 -3.19 8.23
CA SER A 71 -12.56 -2.02 7.84
C SER A 71 -11.85 -1.18 6.79
N PHE A 72 -10.52 -1.05 6.92
CA PHE A 72 -9.66 -0.40 5.93
C PHE A 72 -9.71 -1.14 4.58
N LEU A 73 -9.54 -2.46 4.60
CA LEU A 73 -9.52 -3.28 3.40
C LEU A 73 -10.86 -3.28 2.67
N ASN A 74 -11.98 -3.36 3.39
CA ASN A 74 -13.30 -3.27 2.78
C ASN A 74 -13.51 -1.92 2.09
N TYR A 75 -13.06 -0.82 2.68
CA TYR A 75 -13.16 0.48 2.01
C TYR A 75 -12.26 0.57 0.78
N GLU A 76 -10.99 0.14 0.88
CA GLU A 76 -10.08 0.18 -0.27
C GLU A 76 -10.57 -0.70 -1.44
N LEU A 77 -11.12 -1.87 -1.13
CA LEU A 77 -11.65 -2.77 -2.16
C LEU A 77 -12.98 -2.30 -2.75
N THR A 78 -13.85 -1.68 -1.95
CA THR A 78 -15.22 -1.34 -2.39
C THR A 78 -15.36 0.08 -2.90
N VAL A 79 -14.53 1.01 -2.43
CA VAL A 79 -14.60 2.44 -2.79
C VAL A 79 -13.40 2.84 -3.65
N TRP A 80 -12.18 2.48 -3.24
CA TRP A 80 -10.97 2.93 -3.93
C TRP A 80 -10.72 2.18 -5.24
N LEU A 81 -10.84 0.85 -5.28
CA LEU A 81 -10.69 0.04 -6.49
C LEU A 81 -11.60 0.49 -7.65
N PRO A 82 -12.93 0.61 -7.49
CA PRO A 82 -13.78 1.06 -8.59
C PRO A 82 -13.51 2.50 -9.01
N TYR A 83 -13.10 3.38 -8.09
CA TYR A 83 -12.65 4.72 -8.43
C TYR A 83 -11.34 4.72 -9.23
N PHE A 84 -10.35 3.92 -8.82
CA PHE A 84 -9.08 3.78 -9.52
C PHE A 84 -9.29 3.24 -10.93
N PHE A 85 -10.09 2.19 -11.10
CA PHE A 85 -10.44 1.65 -12.41
C PHE A 85 -11.19 2.66 -13.28
N LYS A 86 -12.20 3.37 -12.74
CA LYS A 86 -12.94 4.38 -13.51
C LYS A 86 -12.06 5.58 -13.92
N ARG A 87 -11.12 5.97 -13.06
CA ARG A 87 -10.23 7.10 -13.33
C ARG A 87 -9.04 6.75 -14.23
N HIS A 88 -8.36 5.63 -14.00
CA HIS A 88 -7.17 5.23 -14.74
C HIS A 88 -7.48 4.47 -16.04
N ILE A 89 -8.48 3.56 -16.05
CA ILE A 89 -8.85 2.82 -17.26
C ILE A 89 -9.89 3.58 -18.09
N PHE A 90 -10.94 4.12 -17.46
CA PHE A 90 -12.01 4.81 -18.20
C PHE A 90 -11.75 6.32 -18.44
N ARG A 91 -10.63 6.89 -17.97
CA ARG A 91 -10.28 8.33 -18.07
C ARG A 91 -11.43 9.28 -17.69
N GLN A 92 -12.34 8.85 -16.80
CA GLN A 92 -13.43 9.68 -16.32
C GLN A 92 -12.91 10.60 -15.19
N LYS A 93 -13.20 11.90 -15.28
CA LYS A 93 -12.89 12.88 -14.23
C LYS A 93 -13.94 12.76 -13.12
N ILE A 94 -13.74 11.80 -12.21
CA ILE A 94 -14.58 11.59 -11.03
C ILE A 94 -13.90 12.25 -9.82
N GLU A 95 -14.69 12.91 -8.96
CA GLU A 95 -14.22 13.51 -7.71
C GLU A 95 -13.69 12.44 -6.75
N LYS A 96 -12.64 12.78 -6.00
CA LYS A 96 -11.96 11.83 -5.09
C LYS A 96 -12.95 11.39 -4.00
N PRO A 97 -13.17 10.08 -3.78
CA PRO A 97 -13.98 9.62 -2.66
C PRO A 97 -13.37 10.09 -1.32
N PRO A 98 -14.21 10.38 -0.31
CA PRO A 98 -13.78 10.98 0.96
C PRO A 98 -12.86 10.02 1.72
N PRO A 99 -11.67 10.45 2.18
CA PRO A 99 -10.75 9.58 2.91
C PRO A 99 -11.42 9.01 4.16
N ILE A 100 -11.16 7.73 4.47
CA ILE A 100 -11.67 7.06 5.70
C ILE A 100 -11.23 7.81 6.97
N ILE A 101 -10.07 8.45 6.88
CA ILE A 101 -9.52 9.32 7.92
C ILE A 101 -9.70 10.74 7.40
N GLU A 102 -10.93 11.21 7.54
CA GLU A 102 -11.24 12.61 7.46
C GLU A 102 -10.49 13.32 8.59
N LYS A 103 -10.06 14.55 8.32
CA LYS A 103 -9.75 15.56 9.32
C LYS A 103 -10.62 15.39 10.56
N ALA A 104 -10.09 14.78 11.62
CA ALA A 104 -10.78 14.71 12.91
C ALA A 104 -10.98 16.11 13.53
N ASP A 105 -10.45 17.19 12.93
CA ASP A 105 -10.42 18.53 13.53
C ASP A 105 -10.91 19.70 12.66
N LEU A 106 -11.68 19.52 11.58
CA LEU A 106 -12.21 20.70 10.83
C LEU A 106 -13.72 20.71 10.58
N VAL A 107 -14.53 20.08 11.44
CA VAL A 107 -16.00 20.25 11.42
C VAL A 107 -16.60 20.77 12.74
N ASP A 108 -15.85 20.89 13.85
CA ASP A 108 -16.41 21.41 15.11
C ASP A 108 -15.99 22.84 15.51
N SER A 109 -15.24 23.58 14.68
CA SER A 109 -14.87 24.98 15.01
C SER A 109 -15.07 25.98 13.87
N GLY A 110 -15.86 25.62 12.85
CA GLY A 110 -16.10 26.45 11.66
C GLY A 110 -17.54 26.90 11.39
N SER A 111 -18.53 26.46 12.18
CA SER A 111 -19.94 26.81 11.93
C SER A 111 -20.73 27.19 13.18
N ILE A 112 -20.15 28.09 13.98
CA ILE A 112 -20.93 29.05 14.77
C ILE A 112 -20.42 30.46 14.45
N THR A 113 -20.63 30.92 13.21
CA THR A 113 -20.74 32.35 12.96
C THR A 113 -22.06 32.83 13.56
N GLY A 114 -22.02 33.96 14.27
CA GLY A 114 -23.13 34.59 14.98
C GLY A 114 -24.36 34.95 14.12
N PRO A 115 -25.30 35.74 14.65
CA PRO A 115 -25.08 36.97 15.42
C PRO A 115 -25.26 36.86 16.94
#